data_AF-A0A7Y6BWQ8-F1
#
_entry.id   AF-A0A7Y6BWQ8-F1
#
_cell.length_a   1.000
_cell.length_b   1.000
_cell.length_c   1.000
_cell.angle_alpha   90.00
_cell.angle_beta   90.00
_cell.angle_gamma   90.00
#
_symmetry.space_group_name_H-M   'P 1'
#
loop_
_entity.id
_entity.type
_entity.pdbx_description
1 polymer ?
#
loop_
_entity_poly.entity_id
_entity_poly.type
_entity_poly.pdbx_seq_one_letter_code
_entity_poly.pdbx_strand_id
1 'polypeptide(L)'
;MLQILGTWLIFILLLIILHRGIKKHSEMDGKTGFRGWRGWLTGLFVVGALPLGFASYTELTDERLDANIGLGIAMLFAWGYCALLCCVGLIVWGRYGYKRFQRK
;
A
#
# COMPACT_ATOMS: atom_id res chain seq x y z
N MET A 1 4.03 5.15 18.74
CA MET A 1 3.17 3.95 18.78
C MET A 1 1.94 4.19 17.92
N LEU A 2 1.10 5.16 18.28
CA LEU A 2 -0.14 5.45 17.56
C LEU A 2 0.08 5.82 16.08
N GLN A 3 1.13 6.59 15.77
CA GLN A 3 1.46 6.97 14.40
C GLN A 3 1.90 5.76 13.56
N ILE A 4 2.73 4.87 14.10
CA ILE A 4 3.19 3.66 13.40
C ILE A 4 2.01 2.72 13.14
N LEU A 5 1.16 2.50 14.16
CA LEU A 5 -0.06 1.71 14.03
C LEU A 5 -1.06 2.32 13.02
N GLY A 6 -1.23 3.64 13.04
CA GLY A 6 -2.06 4.34 12.06
C GLY A 6 -1.52 4.17 10.63
N THR A 7 -0.20 4.23 10.46
CA THR A 7 0.43 4.03 9.15
C THR A 7 0.27 2.59 8.66
N TRP A 8 0.36 1.60 9.55
CA TRP A 8 0.04 0.19 9.25
C TRP A 8 -1.41 0.02 8.77
N LEU A 9 -2.37 0.65 9.46
CA LEU A 9 -3.79 0.58 9.07
C LEU A 9 -4.02 1.20 7.68
N ILE A 10 -3.48 2.39 7.43
CA ILE A 10 -3.57 3.06 6.13
C ILE A 10 -2.96 2.18 5.05
N PHE A 11 -1.78 1.62 5.30
CA PHE A 11 -1.08 0.76 4.37
C PHE A 11 -1.90 -0.47 3.96
N ILE A 12 -2.45 -1.19 4.94
CA ILE A 12 -3.30 -2.36 4.69
C ILE A 12 -4.57 -1.97 3.93
N LEU A 13 -5.21 -0.86 4.31
CA LEU A 13 -6.40 -0.35 3.64
C LEU A 13 -6.12 -0.05 2.16
N LEU A 14 -5.00 0.60 1.85
CA LEU A 14 -4.62 0.90 0.47
C LEU A 14 -4.42 -0.35 -0.37
N LEU A 15 -3.77 -1.39 0.19
CA LEU A 15 -3.61 -2.66 -0.50
C LEU A 15 -4.93 -3.37 -0.73
N ILE A 16 -5.87 -3.32 0.21
CA ILE A 16 -7.22 -3.87 0.04
C ILE A 16 -7.97 -3.13 -1.07
N ILE A 17 -7.93 -1.79 -1.08
CA ILE A 17 -8.57 -0.94 -2.10
C ILE A 17 -7.98 -1.24 -3.47
N LEU A 18 -6.66 -1.35 -3.55
CA LEU A 18 -5.94 -1.67 -4.78
C LEU A 18 -6.34 -3.07 -5.27
N HIS A 19 -6.23 -4.10 -4.43
CA HIS A 19 -6.64 -5.48 -4.77
C HIS A 19 -8.09 -5.55 -5.28
N ARG A 20 -9.03 -4.85 -4.62
CA ARG A 20 -10.43 -4.78 -5.07
C ARG A 20 -10.58 -4.08 -6.43
N GLY A 21 -9.92 -2.95 -6.63
CA GLY A 21 -9.97 -2.21 -7.89
C GLY A 21 -9.45 -3.03 -9.07
N ILE A 22 -8.36 -3.78 -8.84
CA ILE A 22 -7.75 -4.67 -9.82
C ILE A 22 -8.67 -5.84 -10.15
N LYS A 23 -9.22 -6.49 -9.12
CA LYS A 23 -10.15 -7.61 -9.30
C LYS A 23 -11.33 -7.21 -10.18
N LYS A 24 -11.93 -6.05 -9.91
CA LYS A 24 -13.03 -5.51 -10.71
C LYS A 24 -12.65 -5.23 -12.17
N HIS A 25 -11.43 -4.73 -12.43
CA HIS A 25 -10.93 -4.58 -13.80
C HIS A 25 -10.76 -5.93 -14.51
N SER A 26 -10.21 -6.93 -13.81
CA SER A 26 -10.02 -8.27 -14.38
C SER A 26 -11.35 -8.94 -14.74
N GLU A 27 -12.37 -8.76 -13.89
CA GLU A 27 -13.74 -9.24 -14.15
C GLU A 27 -14.38 -8.53 -15.35
N MET A 28 -14.15 -7.22 -15.52
CA MET A 28 -14.68 -6.46 -16.66
C MET A 28 -14.02 -6.83 -17.99
N ASP A 29 -12.71 -7.03 -18.02
CA ASP A 29 -11.98 -7.31 -19.27
C ASP A 29 -12.05 -8.80 -19.68
N GLY A 30 -12.67 -9.67 -18.88
CA GLY A 30 -12.83 -11.11 -19.18
C GLY A 30 -11.51 -11.88 -19.30
N LYS A 31 -10.37 -11.24 -19.01
CA LYS A 31 -9.04 -11.83 -19.13
C LYS A 31 -8.62 -12.53 -17.83
N THR A 32 -8.15 -13.76 -17.98
CA THR A 32 -7.54 -14.66 -16.98
C THR A 32 -6.17 -14.18 -16.43
N GLY A 33 -5.87 -12.88 -16.52
CA GLY A 33 -4.59 -12.28 -16.11
C GLY A 33 -4.44 -12.00 -14.60
N PHE A 34 -5.42 -12.40 -13.78
CA PHE A 34 -5.45 -12.10 -12.34
C PHE A 34 -4.29 -12.72 -11.54
N ARG A 35 -3.70 -13.82 -12.03
CA ARG A 35 -2.66 -14.57 -11.30
C ARG A 35 -1.33 -13.80 -11.19
N GLY A 36 -0.96 -13.02 -12.21
CA GLY A 36 0.26 -12.19 -12.19
C GLY A 36 0.15 -10.97 -11.27
N TRP A 37 -1.04 -10.41 -11.14
CA TRP A 37 -1.29 -9.27 -10.26
C TRP A 37 -1.19 -9.62 -8.78
N ARG A 38 -1.50 -10.87 -8.43
CA ARG A 38 -1.40 -11.35 -7.05
C ARG A 38 0.05 -11.35 -6.56
N GLY A 39 1.00 -11.76 -7.42
CA GLY A 39 2.43 -11.69 -7.13
C GLY A 39 2.94 -10.25 -7.00
N TRP A 40 2.43 -9.33 -7.84
CA TRP A 40 2.79 -7.92 -7.73
C TRP A 40 2.29 -7.29 -6.42
N LEU A 41 1.05 -7.60 -6.01
CA LEU A 41 0.51 -7.13 -4.73
C LEU A 41 1.29 -7.68 -3.53
N THR A 42 1.75 -8.93 -3.58
CA THR A 42 2.63 -9.49 -2.55
C THR A 42 3.98 -8.76 -2.50
N GLY A 43 4.59 -8.47 -3.65
CA GLY A 43 5.81 -7.67 -3.72
C GLY A 43 5.62 -6.27 -3.13
N LEU A 44 4.51 -5.61 -3.47
CA LEU A 44 4.18 -4.29 -2.94
C LEU A 44 3.95 -4.33 -1.42
N PHE A 45 3.35 -5.39 -0.89
CA PHE A 45 3.19 -5.59 0.54
C PHE A 45 4.55 -5.71 1.23
N VAL A 46 5.43 -6.59 0.74
CA VAL A 46 6.74 -6.83 1.36
C VAL A 46 7.60 -5.56 1.38
N VAL A 47 7.66 -4.83 0.26
CA VAL A 47 8.47 -3.60 0.16
C VAL A 47 7.99 -2.52 1.14
N GLY A 48 6.67 -2.37 1.34
CA GLY A 48 6.13 -1.40 2.30
C GLY A 48 6.19 -1.87 3.75
N ALA A 49 6.05 -3.17 3.99
CA ALA A 49 6.06 -3.75 5.33
C ALA A 49 7.46 -3.71 5.98
N LEU A 50 8.54 -3.75 5.19
CA LEU A 50 9.91 -3.72 5.70
C LEU A 50 10.25 -2.43 6.50
N PRO A 51 10.08 -1.21 5.95
CA PRO A 51 10.29 0.03 6.69
C PRO A 51 9.36 0.18 7.90
N LEU A 52 8.10 -0.23 7.77
CA LEU A 52 7.12 -0.21 8.85
C LEU A 52 7.48 -1.17 9.98
N GLY A 53 7.94 -2.37 9.64
CA GLY A 53 8.42 -3.37 10.60
C GLY A 53 9.69 -2.91 11.31
N PHE A 54 10.63 -2.30 10.58
CA PHE A 54 11.81 -1.68 11.19
C PHE A 54 11.41 -0.60 12.19
N ALA A 55 10.50 0.31 11.81
CA ALA A 55 10.02 1.37 12.68
C ALA A 55 9.32 0.82 13.94
N SER A 56 8.47 -0.21 13.79
CA SER A 56 7.81 -0.89 14.92
C SER A 56 8.82 -1.59 15.84
N TYR A 57 9.84 -2.25 15.27
CA TYR A 57 10.87 -2.92 16.05
C TYR A 57 11.68 -1.93 16.87
N THR A 58 12.21 -0.88 16.22
CA THR A 58 12.98 0.17 16.91
C THR A 58 12.17 0.88 17.98
N GLU A 59 10.86 1.06 17.78
CA GLU A 59 10.01 1.67 18.79
C GLU A 59 9.77 0.77 20.02
N LEU A 60 9.81 -0.55 19.85
CA LEU A 60 9.61 -1.52 20.93
C LEU A 60 10.89 -1.81 21.71
N THR A 61 12.06 -1.73 21.08
CA THR A 61 13.34 -2.14 21.68
C THR A 61 14.23 -1.00 22.14
N ASP A 62 14.07 0.21 21.61
CA ASP A 62 15.00 1.33 21.87
C ASP A 62 14.32 2.46 22.66
N GLU A 63 14.81 2.74 23.87
CA GLU A 63 14.28 3.80 24.75
C GLU A 63 14.76 5.21 24.33
N ARG A 64 15.67 5.30 23.34
CA ARG A 64 16.18 6.56 22.76
C ARG A 64 15.55 6.92 21.41
N LEU A 65 14.22 6.92 21.37
CA LEU A 65 13.40 7.22 20.18
C LEU A 65 13.79 8.55 19.48
N ASP A 66 14.11 9.59 20.25
CA ASP A 66 14.31 10.95 19.73
C ASP A 66 15.67 11.17 19.03
N ALA A 67 16.64 10.27 19.21
CA ALA A 67 17.98 10.38 18.60
C ALA A 67 18.16 9.50 17.37
N ASN A 68 17.18 8.68 17.03
CA ASN A 68 17.32 7.70 15.95
C ASN A 68 16.85 8.27 14.61
N ILE A 69 17.79 8.88 13.87
CA ILE A 69 17.58 9.34 12.49
C ILE A 69 17.02 8.21 11.60
N GLY A 70 17.39 6.96 11.88
CA GLY A 70 16.89 5.78 11.16
C GLY A 70 15.38 5.58 11.28
N LEU A 71 14.78 5.88 12.45
CA LEU A 71 13.34 5.81 12.65
C LEU A 71 12.61 6.86 11.79
N GLY A 72 13.14 8.09 11.78
CA GLY A 72 12.60 9.17 10.96
C GLY A 72 12.64 8.85 9.47
N ILE A 73 13.77 8.31 8.97
CA ILE A 73 13.90 7.90 7.56
C ILE A 73 12.94 6.76 7.23
N ALA A 74 12.78 5.77 8.10
CA ALA A 74 11.84 4.66 7.89
C ALA A 74 10.38 5.13 7.82
N MET A 75 10.00 6.08 8.68
CA MET A 75 8.67 6.73 8.64
C MET A 75 8.45 7.51 7.35
N LEU A 76 9.42 8.32 6.93
CA LEU A 76 9.33 9.08 5.67
C LEU A 76 9.17 8.15 4.47
N PHE A 77 9.93 7.05 4.44
CA PHE A 77 9.79 6.05 3.38
C PHE A 77 8.41 5.40 3.41
N ALA A 78 7.91 5.01 4.59
CA ALA A 78 6.57 4.42 4.74
C ALA A 78 5.47 5.38 4.25
N TRP A 79 5.55 6.67 4.60
CA TRP A 79 4.60 7.68 4.16
C TRP A 79 4.67 7.94 2.66
N GLY A 80 5.88 8.09 2.11
CA GLY A 80 6.08 8.26 0.67
C GLY A 80 5.55 7.06 -0.12
N TYR A 81 5.77 5.84 0.40
CA TYR A 81 5.25 4.62 -0.21
C TYR A 81 3.72 4.54 -0.15
N CYS A 82 3.11 4.90 0.98
CA CYS A 82 1.65 5.02 1.10
C CYS A 82 1.09 6.07 0.13
N ALA A 83 1.72 7.23 -0.02
CA ALA A 83 1.30 8.24 -0.98
C ALA A 83 1.36 7.71 -2.42
N LEU A 84 2.41 6.97 -2.77
CA LEU A 84 2.54 6.33 -4.08
C LEU A 84 1.45 5.29 -4.31
N LEU A 85 1.15 4.44 -3.32
CA LEU A 85 0.05 3.48 -3.39
C LEU A 85 -1.32 4.17 -3.53
N CYS A 86 -1.54 5.30 -2.85
CA CYS A 86 -2.73 6.14 -3.06
C CYS A 86 -2.86 6.58 -4.52
N CYS A 87 -1.79 7.13 -5.11
CA CYS A 87 -1.80 7.58 -6.50
C CYS A 87 -2.12 6.43 -7.47
N VAL A 88 -1.46 5.28 -7.30
CA VAL A 88 -1.73 4.09 -8.12
C VAL A 88 -3.18 3.62 -7.94
N GLY A 89 -3.68 3.61 -6.69
CA GLY A 89 -5.07 3.29 -6.39
C GLY A 89 -6.07 4.20 -7.11
N LEU A 90 -5.84 5.51 -7.10
CA LEU A 90 -6.67 6.49 -7.82
C LEU A 90 -6.67 6.25 -9.33
N ILE A 91 -5.51 5.94 -9.93
CA ILE A 91 -5.40 5.64 -11.36
C ILE A 91 -6.20 4.37 -11.71
N VAL A 92 -6.06 3.31 -10.91
CA VAL A 92 -6.78 2.04 -11.10
C VAL A 92 -8.29 2.27 -11.03
N TRP A 93 -8.76 2.96 -9.99
CA TRP A 93 -10.19 3.23 -9.79
C TRP A 93 -10.76 4.24 -10.80
N GLY A 94 -9.99 5.26 -11.19
CA GLY A 94 -10.37 6.20 -12.25
C GLY A 94 -10.54 5.50 -13.59
N ARG A 95 -9.61 4.62 -13.97
CA ARG A 95 -9.74 3.80 -15.18
C ARG A 95 -10.94 2.85 -15.10
N TYR A 96 -11.23 2.29 -13.91
CA TYR A 96 -12.38 1.41 -13.72
C TYR A 96 -13.68 2.17 -13.93
N GLY A 97 -13.82 3.35 -13.30
CA GLY A 97 -14.97 4.22 -13.46
C GLY A 97 -15.19 4.63 -14.91
N TYR A 98 -14.12 5.02 -15.61
CA TYR A 98 -14.18 5.40 -17.02
C TYR A 98 -14.67 4.27 -17.92
N LYS A 99 -14.09 3.06 -17.79
CA LYS A 99 -14.54 1.88 -18.55
C LYS A 99 -15.99 1.50 -18.23
N ARG A 100 -16.41 1.61 -16.96
CA ARG A 100 -17.78 1.33 -16.54
C ARG A 100 -18.77 2.32 -17.14
N PHE A 101 -18.39 3.59 -17.25
CA PHE A 101 -19.23 4.63 -17.85
C PHE A 101 -19.40 4.41 -19.36
N GLN A 102 -18.32 4.08 -20.07
CA GLN A 102 -18.35 3.79 -21.52
C GLN A 102 -19.17 2.54 -21.91
N ARG A 103 -19.45 1.64 -20.95
CA ARG A 103 -20.27 0.43 -21.18
C ARG A 103 -21.75 0.62 -20.83
N LYS A 104 -22.14 1.78 -20.28
CA LYS A 104 -23.53 2.15 -20.03
C LYS A 104 -24.04 3.02 -21.17
#